data_AF-A0A8B6FF46-F1
#
_entry.id   AF-A0A8B6FF46-F1
#
_cell.length_a   1.000
_cell.length_b   1.000
_cell.length_c   1.000
_cell.angle_alpha   90.00
_cell.angle_beta   90.00
_cell.angle_gamma   90.00
#
_symmetry.space_group_name_H-M   'P 1'
#
loop_
_entity.id
_entity.type
_entity.pdbx_description
1 polymer ?
#
loop_
_entity_poly.entity_id
_entity_poly.type
_entity_poly.pdbx_seq_one_letter_code
_entity_poly.pdbx_strand_id
1 'polypeptide(L)'
;VFNHWLCCTDGKHCCPEGTTCDVSSGKCNRGDMTAIDWFKKVPANVGSVKCPDGQSECKTGQTCCKLASGQYGCCPIPKAVCCTDGKHCCPEGTTCDVSSGKCNRGEIAVMDWFEKVPANVGSVKCPDGQSECKTGQTCCKLASGQYGCCPIPKV
;
A
#
# COMPACT_ATOMS: atom_id res chain seq x y z
N VAL A 1 9.01 1.94 -21.16
CA VAL A 1 8.69 1.80 -19.72
C VAL A 1 8.45 0.32 -19.46
N PHE A 2 9.53 -0.44 -19.34
CA PHE A 2 9.52 -1.88 -19.07
C PHE A 2 10.03 -2.02 -17.63
N ASN A 3 9.12 -2.33 -16.70
CA ASN A 3 9.41 -2.50 -15.27
C ASN A 3 8.95 -3.90 -14.86
N HIS A 4 9.66 -4.93 -15.31
CA HIS A 4 9.44 -6.28 -14.81
C HIS A 4 10.65 -6.74 -13.99
N TRP A 5 10.47 -6.92 -12.68
CA TRP A 5 11.53 -7.43 -11.80
C TRP A 5 11.67 -8.95 -11.95
N LEU A 6 12.90 -9.44 -11.95
CA LEU A 6 13.18 -10.87 -11.88
C LEU A 6 12.99 -11.36 -10.44
N CYS A 7 12.04 -12.27 -10.23
CA CYS A 7 11.85 -12.93 -8.95
C CYS A 7 12.92 -14.01 -8.74
N CYS A 8 13.79 -13.85 -7.74
CA CYS A 8 14.76 -14.89 -7.42
C CYS A 8 14.09 -16.11 -6.76
N THR A 9 14.68 -17.28 -6.98
CA THR A 9 14.22 -18.60 -6.51
C THR A 9 14.40 -18.80 -5.01
N ASP A 10 15.19 -17.95 -4.36
CA ASP A 10 15.40 -17.94 -2.91
C ASP A 10 14.15 -17.56 -2.10
N GLY A 11 13.08 -17.11 -2.78
CA GLY A 11 11.83 -16.70 -2.15
C GLY A 11 11.93 -15.44 -1.30
N LYS A 12 13.02 -14.67 -1.39
CA LYS A 12 13.25 -13.48 -0.55
C LYS A 12 13.71 -12.26 -1.32
N HIS A 13 14.43 -12.44 -2.43
CA HIS A 13 15.01 -11.33 -3.16
C HIS A 13 14.54 -11.27 -4.62
N CYS A 14 14.72 -10.10 -5.21
CA CYS A 14 14.49 -9.87 -6.62
C CYS A 14 15.55 -8.95 -7.21
N CYS A 15 15.68 -9.09 -8.52
CA CYS A 15 16.71 -8.45 -9.31
C CYS A 15 16.08 -7.58 -10.40
N PRO A 16 16.72 -6.47 -10.79
CA PRO A 16 16.26 -5.65 -11.90
C PRO A 16 16.17 -6.44 -13.21
N GLU A 17 15.35 -5.94 -14.13
CA GLU A 17 15.22 -6.54 -15.47
C GLU A 17 16.57 -6.64 -16.18
N GLY A 18 16.81 -7.75 -16.91
CA GLY A 18 18.06 -7.98 -17.64
C GLY A 18 19.25 -8.39 -16.78
N THR A 19 19.03 -8.72 -15.51
CA THR A 19 20.02 -9.32 -14.62
C THR A 19 19.63 -10.74 -14.22
N THR A 20 20.60 -11.55 -13.82
CA THR A 20 20.40 -12.93 -13.34
C THR A 20 20.66 -13.00 -11.85
N CYS A 21 19.76 -13.63 -11.10
CA CYS A 21 19.95 -13.87 -9.67
C CYS A 21 21.08 -14.88 -9.45
N ASP A 22 22.13 -14.47 -8.75
CA ASP A 22 23.15 -15.35 -8.20
C ASP A 22 22.93 -15.48 -6.69
N VAL A 23 22.19 -16.52 -6.34
CA VAL A 23 21.80 -16.81 -4.95
C VAL A 23 23.00 -17.20 -4.09
N SER A 24 24.07 -17.71 -4.70
CA SER A 24 25.29 -18.11 -3.99
C SER A 24 26.11 -16.91 -3.55
N SER A 25 26.21 -15.88 -4.40
CA SER A 25 26.92 -14.63 -4.07
C SER A 25 26.01 -13.56 -3.46
N GLY A 26 24.69 -13.73 -3.54
CA GLY A 26 23.70 -12.76 -3.07
C GLY A 26 23.65 -11.49 -3.94
N LYS A 27 23.88 -11.63 -5.24
CA LYS A 27 23.96 -10.52 -6.19
C LYS A 27 23.11 -10.76 -7.43
N CYS A 28 22.80 -9.67 -8.14
CA CYS A 28 22.27 -9.71 -9.49
C CYS A 28 23.40 -9.47 -10.48
N ASN A 29 23.70 -10.47 -11.30
CA ASN A 29 24.75 -10.38 -12.30
C ASN A 29 24.17 -9.85 -13.62
N ARG A 30 24.87 -8.90 -14.23
CA ARG A 30 24.53 -8.34 -15.54
C ARG A 30 25.56 -8.77 -16.58
N GLY A 31 25.14 -8.89 -17.84
CA GLY A 31 25.96 -9.41 -18.95
C GLY A 31 27.23 -8.61 -19.28
N ASP A 32 27.44 -7.45 -18.65
CA ASP A 32 28.63 -6.59 -18.77
C ASP A 32 29.63 -6.80 -17.62
N MET A 33 29.56 -7.94 -16.91
CA MET A 33 30.35 -8.27 -15.70
C MET A 33 30.10 -7.36 -14.50
N THR A 34 29.04 -6.54 -14.51
CA THR A 34 28.63 -5.81 -13.31
C THR A 34 27.77 -6.70 -12.41
N ALA A 35 28.07 -6.67 -11.11
CA ALA A 35 27.29 -7.35 -10.08
C ALA A 35 26.72 -6.30 -9.13
N ILE A 36 25.41 -6.19 -9.09
CA ILE A 36 24.70 -5.26 -8.20
C ILE A 36 24.05 -6.03 -7.05
N ASP A 37 23.82 -5.35 -5.94
CA ASP A 37 23.11 -5.96 -4.82
C ASP A 37 21.65 -6.21 -5.20
N TRP A 38 21.15 -7.39 -4.85
CA TRP A 38 19.76 -7.73 -5.01
C TRP A 38 18.85 -6.99 -4.02
N PHE A 39 17.57 -6.91 -4.35
CA PHE A 39 16.59 -6.19 -3.56
C PHE A 39 15.73 -7.15 -2.77
N LYS A 40 15.49 -6.85 -1.49
CA LYS A 40 14.63 -7.67 -0.65
C LYS A 40 13.16 -7.43 -0.99
N LYS A 41 12.40 -8.50 -1.19
CA LYS A 41 10.94 -8.46 -1.33
C LYS A 41 10.33 -7.92 -0.04
N VAL A 42 9.32 -7.06 -0.17
CA VAL A 42 8.47 -6.67 0.96
C VAL A 42 7.17 -7.49 0.91
N PRO A 43 6.56 -7.85 2.05
CA PRO A 43 5.25 -8.51 2.04
C PRO A 43 4.23 -7.69 1.24
N ALA A 44 3.45 -8.36 0.39
CA ALA A 44 2.38 -7.69 -0.34
C ALA A 44 1.26 -7.27 0.63
N ASN A 45 0.48 -6.26 0.25
CA ASN A 45 -0.70 -5.91 1.02
C ASN A 45 -1.75 -7.01 0.83
N VAL A 46 -2.29 -7.53 1.93
CA VAL A 46 -3.32 -8.58 1.89
C VAL A 46 -4.68 -7.91 1.98
N GLY A 47 -5.39 -7.89 0.85
CA GLY A 47 -6.74 -7.33 0.73
C GLY A 47 -6.81 -5.80 0.86
N SER A 48 -7.40 -5.16 -0.14
CA SER A 48 -7.77 -3.75 -0.11
C SER A 48 -9.26 -3.57 -0.32
N VAL A 49 -9.81 -2.49 0.24
CA VAL A 49 -11.14 -2.00 -0.09
C VAL A 49 -10.98 -0.94 -1.17
N LYS A 50 -11.64 -1.16 -2.31
CA LYS A 50 -11.61 -0.23 -3.43
C LYS A 50 -12.47 0.98 -3.10
N CYS A 51 -11.91 2.17 -3.25
CA CYS A 51 -12.63 3.41 -3.04
C CYS A 51 -13.64 3.65 -4.18
N PRO A 52 -14.65 4.51 -3.96
CA PRO A 52 -15.69 4.76 -4.95
C PRO A 52 -15.22 5.36 -6.29
N ASP A 53 -14.00 5.89 -6.38
CA ASP A 53 -13.39 6.31 -7.64
C ASP A 53 -12.91 5.16 -8.53
N GLY A 54 -12.83 3.94 -7.99
CA GLY A 54 -12.30 2.77 -8.70
C GLY A 54 -10.78 2.81 -8.94
N GLN A 55 -10.09 3.84 -8.47
CA GLN A 55 -8.65 4.04 -8.68
C GLN A 55 -7.86 3.99 -7.37
N SER A 56 -8.46 4.49 -6.31
CA SER A 56 -7.86 4.56 -4.98
C SER A 56 -8.27 3.37 -4.14
N GLU A 57 -7.39 2.90 -3.28
CA GLU A 57 -7.61 1.69 -2.48
C GLU A 57 -7.03 1.87 -1.07
N CYS A 58 -7.77 1.37 -0.08
CA CYS A 58 -7.39 1.38 1.33
C CYS A 58 -7.20 -0.04 1.84
N LYS A 59 -6.44 -0.23 2.92
CA LYS A 59 -6.26 -1.59 3.47
C LYS A 59 -7.57 -2.15 4.00
N THR A 60 -7.69 -3.47 4.04
CA THR A 60 -8.82 -4.11 4.73
C THR A 60 -8.98 -3.56 6.14
N GLY A 61 -10.21 -3.20 6.52
CA GLY A 61 -10.52 -2.58 7.82
C GLY A 61 -10.34 -1.06 7.86
N GLN A 62 -9.88 -0.43 6.78
CA GLN A 62 -9.87 1.03 6.64
C GLN A 62 -11.09 1.54 5.88
N THR A 63 -11.36 2.83 5.99
CA THR A 63 -12.48 3.50 5.28
C THR A 63 -11.97 4.51 4.27
N CYS A 64 -12.48 4.45 3.05
CA CYS A 64 -12.21 5.45 2.02
C CYS A 64 -12.93 6.76 2.32
N CYS A 65 -12.19 7.85 2.46
CA CYS A 65 -12.73 9.20 2.66
C CYS A 65 -12.12 10.18 1.67
N LYS A 66 -12.91 11.14 1.19
CA LYS A 66 -12.36 12.21 0.35
C LYS A 66 -11.45 13.14 1.15
N LEU A 67 -10.35 13.53 0.51
CA LEU A 67 -9.44 14.56 0.95
C LEU A 67 -9.91 15.93 0.47
N ALA A 68 -9.38 17.01 1.05
CA ALA A 68 -9.65 18.38 0.61
C ALA A 68 -9.28 18.62 -0.87
N SER A 69 -8.33 17.85 -1.41
CA SER A 69 -7.93 17.89 -2.82
C SER A 69 -8.93 17.23 -3.78
N GLY A 70 -9.97 16.54 -3.27
CA GLY A 70 -10.91 15.75 -4.04
C GLY A 70 -10.48 14.31 -4.32
N GLN A 71 -9.21 13.97 -4.06
CA GLN A 71 -8.71 12.58 -4.09
C GLN A 71 -9.19 11.78 -2.88
N TYR A 72 -8.98 10.46 -2.87
CA TYR A 72 -9.31 9.61 -1.73
C TYR A 72 -8.11 9.42 -0.78
N GLY A 73 -8.44 9.36 0.50
CA GLY A 73 -7.59 8.97 1.60
C GLY A 73 -8.22 7.82 2.39
N CYS A 74 -7.41 7.16 3.20
CA CYS A 74 -7.79 6.06 4.06
C CYS A 74 -7.82 6.52 5.51
N CYS A 75 -8.96 6.28 6.15
CA CYS A 75 -9.09 6.35 7.59
C CYS A 75 -8.64 5.04 8.22
N PRO A 76 -7.83 5.07 9.30
CA PRO A 76 -7.27 3.87 9.92
C PRO A 76 -8.33 2.99 10.62
N ILE A 77 -9.56 3.47 10.70
CA ILE A 77 -10.69 2.84 11.38
C ILE A 77 -11.77 2.38 10.36
N PRO A 78 -12.45 1.25 10.64
CA PRO A 78 -13.54 0.77 9.81
C PRO A 78 -14.80 1.62 10.00
N LYS A 79 -15.61 1.73 8.95
CA LYS A 79 -16.89 2.47 8.93
C LYS A 79 -16.77 3.91 9.50
N ALA A 80 -15.66 4.57 9.18
CA ALA A 80 -15.37 5.91 9.68
C ALA A 80 -16.34 6.94 9.11
N VAL A 81 -16.67 7.94 9.92
CA VAL A 81 -17.35 9.16 9.49
C VAL A 81 -16.29 10.13 8.94
N CYS A 82 -16.37 10.43 7.65
CA CYS A 82 -15.43 11.34 7.00
C CYS A 82 -15.77 12.79 7.35
N CYS A 83 -14.86 13.50 8.03
CA CYS A 83 -15.07 14.91 8.34
C CYS A 83 -14.95 15.78 7.08
N THR A 84 -15.70 16.90 7.09
CA THR A 84 -15.81 17.86 5.99
C THR A 84 -14.55 18.70 5.80
N ASP A 85 -13.66 18.72 6.78
CA ASP A 85 -12.35 19.36 6.72
C ASP A 85 -11.40 18.71 5.69
N GLY A 86 -11.77 17.53 5.17
CA GLY A 86 -10.98 16.81 4.19
C GLY A 86 -9.68 16.20 4.75
N LYS A 87 -9.46 16.21 6.07
CA LYS A 87 -8.22 15.72 6.69
C LYS A 87 -8.48 14.69 7.79
N HIS A 88 -9.58 14.79 8.51
CA HIS A 88 -9.84 13.93 9.65
C HIS A 88 -11.09 13.06 9.47
N CYS A 89 -11.18 12.04 10.31
CA CYS A 89 -12.33 11.16 10.39
C CYS A 89 -12.56 10.67 11.81
N CYS A 90 -13.81 10.30 12.06
CA CYS A 90 -14.30 9.90 13.36
C CYS A 90 -14.85 8.46 13.35
N PRO A 91 -14.91 7.77 14.49
CA PRO A 91 -15.52 6.45 14.61
C PRO A 91 -17.01 6.41 14.21
N GLU A 92 -17.50 5.24 13.85
CA GLU A 92 -18.93 5.01 13.58
C GLU A 92 -19.79 5.47 14.78
N GLY A 93 -20.90 6.17 14.50
CA GLY A 93 -21.82 6.67 15.54
C GLY A 93 -21.38 7.97 16.22
N THR A 94 -20.41 8.69 15.63
CA THR A 94 -19.96 10.01 16.11
C THR A 94 -20.08 11.08 15.02
N THR A 95 -20.06 12.35 15.41
CA THR A 95 -20.10 13.51 14.51
C THR A 95 -18.83 14.31 14.64
N CYS A 96 -18.28 14.78 13.52
CA CYS A 96 -17.11 15.63 13.52
C CYS A 96 -17.45 17.06 13.97
N ASP A 97 -16.81 17.53 15.04
CA ASP A 97 -16.76 18.94 15.40
C ASP A 97 -15.41 19.50 14.94
N VAL A 98 -15.41 20.10 13.75
CA VAL A 98 -14.22 20.66 13.12
C VAL A 98 -13.70 21.89 13.86
N SER A 99 -14.57 22.61 14.58
CA SER A 99 -14.19 23.81 15.33
C SER A 99 -13.38 23.46 16.57
N SER A 100 -13.76 22.39 17.27
CA SER A 100 -13.04 21.90 18.46
C SER A 100 -11.98 20.84 18.15
N GLY A 101 -12.00 20.28 16.93
CA GLY A 101 -11.09 19.22 16.50
C GLY A 101 -11.37 17.88 17.16
N LYS A 102 -12.64 17.58 17.45
CA LYS A 102 -13.07 16.40 18.20
C LYS A 102 -14.22 15.66 17.53
N CYS A 103 -14.39 14.41 17.94
CA CYS A 103 -15.54 13.59 17.60
C CYS A 103 -16.54 13.60 18.75
N ASN A 104 -17.77 14.00 18.45
CA ASN A 104 -18.85 14.10 19.42
C ASN A 104 -19.75 12.86 19.33
N ARG A 105 -20.21 12.36 20.48
CA ARG A 105 -21.23 11.30 20.54
C ARG A 105 -22.41 11.84 21.32
N GLY A 106 -23.41 12.36 20.60
CA GLY A 106 -24.45 13.21 21.21
C GLY A 106 -23.88 14.59 21.56
N GLU A 107 -24.21 15.14 22.72
CA GLU A 107 -23.74 16.47 23.15
C GLU A 107 -22.37 16.48 23.86
N ILE A 108 -21.72 15.32 23.99
CA ILE A 108 -20.42 15.22 24.66
C ILE A 108 -19.33 15.08 23.60
N ALA A 109 -18.33 15.97 23.66
CA ALA A 109 -17.08 15.83 22.91
C ALA A 109 -16.20 14.79 23.62
N VAL A 110 -16.17 13.57 23.09
CA VAL A 110 -15.67 12.42 23.84
C VAL A 110 -14.28 11.98 23.38
N MET A 111 -13.92 12.25 22.12
CA MET A 111 -12.76 11.61 21.49
C MET A 111 -12.02 12.54 20.54
N ASP A 112 -10.71 12.33 20.43
CA ASP A 112 -9.91 12.94 19.38
C ASP A 112 -10.20 12.24 18.04
N TRP A 113 -10.18 13.01 16.96
CA TRP A 113 -10.34 12.48 15.61
C TRP A 113 -9.07 11.79 15.10
N PHE A 114 -9.22 11.00 14.04
CA PHE A 114 -8.12 10.34 13.35
C PHE A 114 -7.74 11.09 12.08
N GLU A 115 -6.45 11.13 11.75
CA GLU A 115 -5.98 11.68 10.49
C GLU A 115 -6.15 10.68 9.34
N LYS A 116 -6.56 11.19 8.17
CA LYS A 116 -6.57 10.45 6.90
C LYS A 116 -5.14 10.33 6.38
N VAL A 117 -4.79 9.16 5.87
CA VAL A 117 -3.59 8.99 5.02
C VAL A 117 -3.98 8.97 3.55
N PRO A 118 -3.16 9.43 2.59
CA PRO A 118 -3.46 9.28 1.18
C PRO A 118 -3.73 7.81 0.80
N ALA A 119 -4.77 7.56 0.01
CA ALA A 119 -5.06 6.20 -0.44
C ALA A 119 -4.00 5.73 -1.42
N ASN A 120 -3.82 4.40 -1.53
CA ASN A 120 -2.94 3.86 -2.54
C ASN A 120 -3.62 4.04 -3.90
N VAL A 121 -2.99 4.82 -4.79
CA VAL A 121 -3.49 5.02 -6.15
C VAL A 121 -2.84 3.99 -7.05
N GLY A 122 -3.64 3.05 -7.56
CA GLY A 122 -3.19 1.98 -8.44
C GLY A 122 -2.39 0.89 -7.75
N SER A 123 -2.97 -0.30 -7.67
CA SER A 123 -2.33 -1.54 -7.25
C SER A 123 -2.28 -2.53 -8.43
N VAL A 124 -1.26 -3.39 -8.45
CA VAL A 124 -1.24 -4.60 -9.28
C VAL A 124 -1.65 -5.78 -8.41
N LYS A 125 -2.74 -6.44 -8.81
CA LYS A 125 -3.17 -7.69 -8.18
C LYS A 125 -2.20 -8.80 -8.52
N CYS A 126 -1.74 -9.50 -7.48
CA CYS A 126 -0.93 -10.68 -7.63
C CYS A 126 -1.80 -11.87 -8.10
N PRO A 127 -1.16 -12.93 -8.65
CA PRO A 127 -1.89 -14.08 -9.18
C PRO A 127 -2.75 -14.86 -8.17
N ASP A 128 -2.58 -14.66 -6.87
CA ASP A 128 -3.44 -15.23 -5.83
C ASP A 128 -4.78 -14.51 -5.68
N GLY A 129 -4.96 -13.34 -6.30
CA GLY A 129 -6.15 -12.51 -6.20
C GLY A 129 -6.38 -11.88 -4.82
N GLN A 130 -5.47 -12.09 -3.86
CA GLN A 130 -5.55 -11.58 -2.49
C GLN A 130 -4.45 -10.59 -2.17
N SER A 131 -3.26 -10.80 -2.76
CA SER A 131 -2.09 -9.97 -2.52
C SER A 131 -2.00 -8.86 -3.57
N GLU A 132 -1.56 -7.69 -3.13
CA GLU A 132 -1.49 -6.50 -3.97
C GLU A 132 -0.19 -5.73 -3.75
N CYS A 133 0.41 -5.30 -4.86
CA CYS A 133 1.61 -4.46 -4.89
C CYS A 133 1.29 -3.09 -5.50
N LYS A 134 2.11 -2.07 -5.25
CA LYS A 134 1.90 -0.75 -5.87
C LYS A 134 2.13 -0.83 -7.38
N THR A 135 1.50 0.07 -8.13
CA THR A 135 1.74 0.22 -9.57
C THR A 135 3.25 0.33 -9.86
N GLY A 136 3.75 -0.46 -10.80
CA GLY A 136 5.17 -0.52 -11.16
C GLY A 136 6.01 -1.50 -10.33
N GLN A 137 5.45 -2.13 -9.30
CA GLN A 137 6.08 -3.25 -8.60
C GLN A 137 5.72 -4.58 -9.25
N THR A 138 6.57 -5.60 -9.04
CA THR A 138 6.29 -6.97 -9.48
C THR A 138 5.93 -7.86 -8.29
N CYS A 139 4.86 -8.63 -8.44
CA CYS A 139 4.46 -9.67 -7.50
C CYS A 139 5.39 -10.88 -7.61
N CYS A 140 6.08 -11.21 -6.53
CA CYS A 140 6.96 -12.37 -6.44
C CYS A 140 6.57 -13.27 -5.28
N LYS A 141 6.60 -14.59 -5.50
CA LYS A 141 6.32 -15.56 -4.45
C LYS A 141 7.43 -15.54 -3.38
N LEU A 142 7.01 -15.61 -2.12
CA LEU A 142 7.85 -15.73 -0.95
C LEU A 142 8.09 -17.21 -0.62
N ALA A 143 9.13 -17.49 0.15
CA ALA A 143 9.40 -18.85 0.67
C ALA A 143 8.23 -19.40 1.52
N SER A 144 7.41 -18.53 2.11
CA SER A 144 6.19 -18.90 2.85
C SER A 144 5.01 -19.30 1.96
N GLY A 145 5.12 -19.15 0.63
CA GLY A 145 4.04 -19.39 -0.32
C GLY A 145 3.14 -18.18 -0.60
N GLN A 146 3.18 -17.14 0.23
CA GLN A 146 2.51 -15.85 0.01
C GLN A 146 3.22 -15.00 -1.05
N TYR A 147 2.61 -13.89 -1.47
CA TYR A 147 3.25 -12.93 -2.38
C TYR A 147 3.92 -11.78 -1.64
N GLY A 148 5.01 -11.31 -2.22
CA GLY A 148 5.72 -10.10 -1.86
C GLY A 148 5.92 -9.21 -3.08
N CYS A 149 6.19 -7.93 -2.84
CA CYS A 149 6.41 -6.92 -3.85
C CYS A 149 7.89 -6.57 -3.96
N CYS A 150 8.37 -6.43 -5.19
CA CYS A 150 9.70 -5.87 -5.42
C CYS A 150 9.66 -4.35 -5.30
N PRO A 151 10.50 -3.75 -4.42
CA PRO A 151 10.51 -2.31 -4.21
C PRO A 151 11.04 -1.58 -5.45
N ILE A 152 10.43 -0.45 -5.81
CA ILE A 152 10.94 0.40 -6.88
C ILE A 152 12.24 1.06 -6.38
N PRO A 153 13.33 1.09 -7.19
CA PRO A 153 14.56 1.74 -6.75
C PRO A 153 14.26 3.24 -6.62
N LYS A 154 14.68 3.84 -5.51
CA LYS A 154 14.58 5.29 -5.36
C LYS A 154 15.62 5.90 -6.30
N VAL A 155 15.15 6.51 -7.39
CA VAL A 155 15.95 7.34 -8.29
C VAL A 155 16.35 8.63 -7.59
#